data_AF-A0A0M2PN35-F1
#
_entry.id   AF-A0A0M2PN35-F1
#
_cell.length_a   1.000
_cell.length_b   1.000
_cell.length_c   1.000
_cell.angle_alpha   90.00
_cell.angle_beta   90.00
_cell.angle_gamma   90.00
#
_symmetry.space_group_name_H-M   'P 1'
#
loop_
_entity.id
_entity.type
_entity.pdbx_description
1 polymer ?
#
loop_
_entity_poly.entity_id
_entity_poly.type
_entity_poly.pdbx_seq_one_letter_code
_entity_poly.pdbx_strand_id
1 'polypeptide(L)'
;MKLSKLRIKNFRAIGPGNEEKGIEINMMSSDIIFILGKNNAGKSSILNAYDAFINNLTMQENDFYGKNLKLQIEIEIELEADSDEERQLGFFDQNGITSIRKIWVWKTDPDNCSEISTFILFAGDWRKVDEKKDNDLKRLQKEFPETIWIRGMTTSQETVNNLKKLVQKVVLQSLKDKQEYFEAG
;
A
#
# COMPACT_ATOMS: atom_id res chain seq x y z
N MET A 1 -4.77 0.40 13.04
CA MET A 1 -5.32 -0.02 11.74
C MET A 1 -4.49 -1.14 11.15
N LYS A 2 -5.15 -2.15 10.56
CA LYS A 2 -4.51 -3.31 9.95
C LYS A 2 -4.86 -3.44 8.47
N LEU A 3 -3.90 -3.90 7.66
CA LEU A 3 -4.13 -4.28 6.28
C LEU A 3 -4.91 -5.61 6.22
N SER A 4 -6.16 -5.55 5.79
CA SER A 4 -7.06 -6.72 5.75
C SER A 4 -7.09 -7.39 4.37
N LYS A 5 -6.86 -6.62 3.29
CA LYS A 5 -6.90 -7.13 1.91
C LYS A 5 -6.04 -6.31 0.96
N LEU A 6 -5.50 -6.99 -0.05
CA LEU A 6 -4.81 -6.38 -1.19
C LEU A 6 -5.38 -6.94 -2.49
N ARG A 7 -5.84 -6.05 -3.37
CA ARG A 7 -6.28 -6.36 -4.73
C ARG A 7 -5.37 -5.70 -5.75
N ILE A 8 -4.97 -6.46 -6.76
CA ILE A 8 -4.05 -5.99 -7.80
C ILE A 8 -4.58 -6.43 -9.16
N LYS A 9 -4.64 -5.49 -10.10
CA LYS A 9 -5.09 -5.72 -11.47
C LYS A 9 -4.17 -5.04 -12.48
N ASN A 10 -3.87 -5.75 -13.56
CA ASN A 10 -3.09 -5.27 -14.71
C ASN A 10 -1.65 -4.80 -14.41
N PHE A 11 -1.03 -5.28 -13.34
CA PHE A 11 0.33 -4.91 -12.94
C PHE A 11 1.37 -6.01 -13.21
N ARG A 12 2.34 -5.74 -14.08
CA ARG A 12 3.45 -6.63 -14.45
C ARG A 12 2.97 -8.01 -14.91
N ALA A 13 3.18 -9.06 -14.12
CA ALA A 13 2.76 -10.43 -14.41
C ALA A 13 1.30 -10.70 -13.99
N ILE A 14 0.66 -9.76 -13.31
CA ILE A 14 -0.72 -9.86 -12.83
C ILE A 14 -1.63 -9.23 -13.87
N GLY A 15 -2.35 -10.06 -14.61
CA GLY A 15 -3.31 -9.61 -15.61
C GLY A 15 -4.68 -9.26 -15.03
N PRO A 16 -5.71 -9.16 -15.89
CA PRO A 16 -7.08 -8.95 -15.46
C PRO A 16 -7.66 -10.17 -14.72
N GLY A 17 -7.00 -11.34 -14.76
CA GLY A 17 -7.51 -12.54 -14.10
C GLY A 17 -8.81 -13.06 -14.71
N ASN A 18 -9.49 -13.94 -13.98
CA ASN A 18 -10.84 -14.39 -14.34
C ASN A 18 -11.84 -13.29 -13.99
N GLU A 19 -12.86 -13.10 -14.84
CA GLU A 19 -13.90 -12.06 -14.66
C GLU A 19 -13.35 -10.62 -14.55
N GLU A 20 -12.13 -10.38 -15.04
CA GLU A 20 -11.47 -9.06 -15.00
C GLU A 20 -11.25 -8.46 -13.60
N LYS A 21 -11.14 -9.30 -12.56
CA LYS A 21 -10.96 -8.86 -11.16
C LYS A 21 -9.51 -8.75 -10.68
N GLY A 22 -8.56 -9.23 -11.46
CA GLY A 22 -7.16 -9.34 -11.06
C GLY A 22 -6.96 -10.46 -10.03
N ILE A 23 -6.13 -10.20 -9.02
CA ILE A 23 -5.94 -11.10 -7.87
C ILE A 23 -6.36 -10.40 -6.58
N GLU A 24 -6.80 -11.21 -5.61
CA GLU A 24 -7.14 -10.77 -4.25
C GLU A 24 -6.34 -11.60 -3.24
N ILE A 25 -5.74 -10.92 -2.26
CA ILE A 25 -5.02 -11.53 -1.13
C ILE A 25 -5.73 -11.08 0.13
N ASN A 26 -6.33 -12.03 0.84
CA ASN A 26 -7.03 -11.81 2.10
C ASN A 26 -6.07 -12.06 3.28
N MET A 27 -6.00 -11.11 4.20
CA MET A 27 -5.08 -11.07 5.34
C MET A 27 -5.82 -10.90 6.67
N MET A 28 -7.16 -10.91 6.69
CA MET A 28 -7.96 -10.64 7.89
C MET A 28 -7.57 -11.54 9.08
N SER A 29 -7.32 -12.82 8.81
CA SER A 29 -7.03 -13.82 9.85
C SER A 29 -5.54 -14.15 10.00
N SER A 30 -4.61 -13.39 9.41
CA SER A 30 -3.20 -13.78 9.41
C SER A 30 -2.24 -12.59 9.38
N ASP A 31 -1.31 -12.59 10.33
CA ASP A 31 -0.21 -11.61 10.39
C ASP A 31 1.01 -12.04 9.53
N ILE A 32 0.99 -13.27 9.03
CA ILE A 32 2.06 -13.86 8.22
C ILE A 32 1.45 -14.45 6.95
N ILE A 33 2.05 -14.11 5.80
CA ILE A 33 1.60 -14.56 4.48
C ILE A 33 2.74 -15.26 3.76
N PHE A 34 2.47 -16.44 3.23
CA PHE A 34 3.41 -17.18 2.41
C PHE A 34 2.98 -17.15 0.94
N ILE A 35 3.79 -16.54 0.07
CA ILE A 35 3.55 -16.49 -1.37
C ILE A 35 4.41 -17.56 -2.05
N LEU A 36 3.79 -18.67 -2.45
CA LEU A 36 4.44 -19.82 -3.08
C LEU A 36 4.09 -19.91 -4.57
N GLY A 37 5.01 -20.42 -5.39
CA GLY A 37 4.77 -20.63 -6.82
C GLY A 37 6.04 -20.66 -7.66
N LYS A 38 5.90 -20.99 -8.95
CA LYS A 38 7.01 -21.03 -9.90
C LYS A 38 7.65 -19.65 -10.09
N ASN A 39 8.90 -19.62 -10.55
CA ASN A 39 9.53 -18.36 -10.97
C ASN A 39 8.68 -17.67 -12.03
N ASN A 40 8.64 -16.34 -11.98
CA ASN A 40 7.84 -15.48 -12.85
C ASN A 40 6.31 -15.65 -12.76
N ALA A 41 5.79 -16.40 -11.77
CA ALA A 41 4.34 -16.51 -11.54
C ALA A 41 3.70 -15.25 -10.90
N GLY A 42 4.42 -14.11 -10.85
CA GLY A 42 3.91 -12.85 -10.28
C GLY A 42 4.14 -12.64 -8.79
N LYS A 43 4.86 -13.54 -8.10
CA LYS A 43 5.19 -13.40 -6.66
C LYS A 43 5.82 -12.04 -6.33
N SER A 44 6.86 -11.66 -7.06
CA SER A 44 7.50 -10.35 -6.88
C SER A 44 6.59 -9.22 -7.35
N SER A 45 5.71 -9.43 -8.33
CA SER A 45 4.75 -8.41 -8.77
C SER A 45 3.78 -8.04 -7.65
N ILE A 46 3.33 -9.01 -6.84
CA ILE A 46 2.50 -8.74 -5.66
C ILE A 46 3.19 -7.76 -4.70
N LEU A 47 4.42 -8.09 -4.30
CA LEU A 47 5.16 -7.29 -3.33
C LEU A 47 5.51 -5.89 -3.89
N ASN A 48 5.88 -5.80 -5.17
CA ASN A 48 6.15 -4.53 -5.83
C ASN A 48 4.89 -3.67 -6.03
N ALA A 49 3.71 -4.28 -6.18
CA ALA A 49 2.45 -3.54 -6.29
C ALA A 49 2.14 -2.85 -4.95
N TYR A 50 2.28 -3.57 -3.84
CA TYR A 50 2.15 -2.97 -2.51
C TYR A 50 3.15 -1.82 -2.32
N ASP A 51 4.41 -2.05 -2.67
CA ASP A 51 5.46 -1.03 -2.55
C ASP A 51 5.18 0.22 -3.40
N ALA A 52 4.66 0.03 -4.62
CA ALA A 52 4.22 1.11 -5.50
C ALA A 52 3.05 1.90 -4.91
N PHE A 53 2.10 1.20 -4.29
CA PHE A 53 0.93 1.80 -3.67
C PHE A 53 1.32 2.69 -2.48
N ILE A 54 2.20 2.20 -1.60
CA ILE A 54 2.64 2.92 -0.40
C ILE A 54 3.53 4.11 -0.75
N ASN A 55 4.51 3.91 -1.65
CA ASN A 55 5.54 4.90 -1.93
C ASN A 55 5.22 5.84 -3.11
N ASN A 56 4.02 5.77 -3.69
CA ASN A 56 3.62 6.59 -4.84
C ASN A 56 4.59 6.51 -6.01
N LEU A 57 5.02 5.29 -6.35
CA LEU A 57 5.98 5.10 -7.43
C LEU A 57 5.34 5.44 -8.78
N THR A 58 6.12 6.09 -9.64
CA THR A 58 5.78 6.30 -11.05
C THR A 58 5.86 4.98 -11.82
N MET A 59 4.84 4.69 -12.62
CA MET A 59 4.81 3.46 -13.43
C MET A 59 5.63 3.63 -14.71
N GLN A 60 6.32 2.57 -15.09
CA GLN A 60 7.04 2.42 -16.35
C GLN A 60 6.22 1.57 -17.32
N GLU A 61 6.55 1.59 -18.62
CA GLU A 61 5.84 0.78 -19.63
C GLU A 61 5.78 -0.71 -19.26
N ASN A 62 6.87 -1.23 -18.69
CA ASN A 62 6.99 -2.62 -18.29
C ASN A 62 6.16 -2.97 -17.04
N ASP A 63 5.61 -1.98 -16.33
CA ASP A 63 4.71 -2.20 -15.21
C ASP A 63 3.28 -2.50 -15.64
N PHE A 64 2.89 -2.15 -16.87
CA PHE A 64 1.58 -2.49 -17.43
C PHE A 64 1.57 -3.95 -17.90
N TYR A 65 0.52 -4.69 -17.54
CA TYR A 65 0.39 -6.09 -17.92
C TYR A 65 0.51 -6.29 -19.43
N GLY A 66 1.42 -7.18 -19.84
CA GLY A 66 1.71 -7.43 -21.25
C GLY A 66 2.23 -6.21 -22.01
N LYS A 67 2.72 -5.17 -21.32
CA LYS A 67 3.08 -3.86 -21.86
C LYS A 67 1.91 -3.16 -22.58
N ASN A 68 0.68 -3.49 -22.21
CA ASN A 68 -0.49 -2.92 -22.83
C ASN A 68 -0.85 -1.59 -22.14
N LEU A 69 -0.34 -0.49 -22.71
CA LEU A 69 -0.53 0.87 -22.19
C LEU A 69 -1.97 1.38 -22.28
N LYS A 70 -2.88 0.62 -22.92
CA LYS A 70 -4.32 0.91 -22.91
C LYS A 70 -5.01 0.40 -21.64
N LEU A 71 -4.38 -0.52 -20.90
CA LEU A 71 -4.88 -0.98 -19.62
C LEU A 71 -4.57 0.05 -18.54
N GLN A 72 -5.46 0.17 -17.58
CA GLN A 72 -5.18 0.86 -16.32
C GLN A 72 -4.71 -0.17 -15.28
N ILE A 73 -3.67 0.19 -14.53
CA ILE A 73 -3.27 -0.57 -13.34
C ILE A 73 -4.19 -0.14 -12.21
N GLU A 74 -4.74 -1.10 -11.48
CA GLU A 74 -5.55 -0.82 -10.29
C GLU A 74 -4.97 -1.59 -9.11
N ILE A 75 -4.65 -0.86 -8.04
CA ILE A 75 -4.22 -1.45 -6.77
C ILE A 75 -5.12 -0.90 -5.68
N GLU A 76 -5.71 -1.79 -4.92
CA GLU A 76 -6.62 -1.46 -3.84
C GLU A 76 -6.19 -2.16 -2.57
N ILE A 77 -6.18 -1.42 -1.48
CA ILE A 77 -6.02 -1.96 -0.13
C ILE A 77 -7.30 -1.77 0.64
N GLU A 78 -7.60 -2.74 1.50
CA GLU A 78 -8.65 -2.67 2.50
C GLU A 78 -7.99 -2.60 3.87
N LEU A 79 -8.48 -1.69 4.69
CA LEU A 79 -7.98 -1.45 6.04
C LEU A 79 -9.09 -1.73 7.03
N GLU A 80 -8.73 -2.38 8.11
CA GLU A 80 -9.58 -2.65 9.25
C GLU A 80 -9.12 -1.78 10.43
N ALA A 81 -10.07 -1.18 11.14
CA ALA A 81 -9.80 -0.45 12.37
C ALA A 81 -9.46 -1.42 13.50
N ASP A 82 -8.34 -1.15 14.19
CA ASP A 82 -7.85 -1.97 15.32
C ASP A 82 -8.40 -1.51 16.67
N SER A 83 -9.09 -0.36 16.72
CA SER A 83 -9.69 0.18 17.95
C SER A 83 -11.05 0.83 17.70
N ASP A 84 -11.86 0.96 18.75
CA ASP A 84 -13.16 1.65 18.67
C ASP A 84 -12.99 3.15 18.38
N GLU A 85 -11.89 3.77 18.79
CA GLU A 85 -11.54 5.15 18.45
C GLU A 85 -11.28 5.30 16.94
N GLU A 86 -10.57 4.34 16.33
CA GLU A 86 -10.36 4.30 14.89
C GLU A 86 -11.67 4.08 14.14
N ARG A 87 -12.56 3.21 14.64
CA ARG A 87 -13.88 2.95 14.03
C ARG A 87 -14.79 4.17 14.00
N GLN A 88 -14.61 5.11 14.93
CA GLN A 88 -15.37 6.36 14.97
C GLN A 88 -14.88 7.40 13.96
N LEU A 89 -13.76 7.13 13.27
CA LEU A 89 -13.29 8.01 12.20
C LEU A 89 -14.22 7.90 11.01
N GLY A 90 -14.65 9.05 10.48
CA GLY A 90 -15.71 9.13 9.48
C GLY A 90 -15.45 8.37 8.17
N PHE A 91 -14.23 7.89 7.93
CA PHE A 91 -13.86 7.14 6.74
C PHE A 91 -13.96 5.61 6.88
N PHE A 92 -14.30 5.09 8.06
CA PHE A 92 -14.65 3.67 8.23
C PHE A 92 -16.16 3.46 8.12
N ASP A 93 -16.55 2.30 7.59
CA ASP A 93 -17.94 1.86 7.60
C ASP A 93 -18.37 1.33 9.00
N GLN A 94 -19.62 0.89 9.11
CA GLN A 94 -20.17 0.30 10.33
C GLN A 94 -19.43 -0.96 10.83
N ASN A 95 -18.64 -1.60 9.98
CA ASN A 95 -17.84 -2.77 10.31
C ASN A 95 -16.40 -2.38 10.68
N GLY A 96 -16.04 -1.10 10.66
CA GLY A 96 -14.67 -0.65 10.85
C GLY A 96 -13.79 -0.91 9.63
N ILE A 97 -14.37 -0.98 8.42
CA ILE A 97 -13.65 -1.24 7.17
C ILE A 97 -13.63 0.01 6.29
N THR A 98 -12.47 0.30 5.71
CA THR A 98 -12.33 1.29 4.65
C THR A 98 -11.46 0.73 3.53
N SER A 99 -11.52 1.34 2.35
CA SER A 99 -10.70 0.92 1.22
C SER A 99 -10.11 2.12 0.50
N ILE A 100 -8.89 1.95 0.01
CA ILE A 100 -8.19 2.97 -0.75
C ILE A 100 -7.75 2.32 -2.06
N ARG A 101 -8.11 2.96 -3.17
CA ARG A 101 -7.78 2.50 -4.51
C ARG A 101 -6.92 3.53 -5.20
N LYS A 102 -5.86 3.07 -5.85
CA LYS A 102 -5.04 3.86 -6.76
C LYS A 102 -5.14 3.28 -8.15
N ILE A 103 -5.32 4.16 -9.12
CA ILE A 103 -5.44 3.82 -10.54
C ILE A 103 -4.34 4.57 -11.28
N TRP A 104 -3.52 3.83 -12.03
CA TRP A 104 -2.51 4.40 -12.92
C TRP A 104 -2.92 4.24 -14.37
N VAL A 105 -2.87 5.34 -15.11
CA VAL A 105 -3.14 5.40 -16.54
C VAL A 105 -1.91 5.93 -17.26
N TRP A 106 -1.53 5.30 -18.37
CA TRP A 106 -0.40 5.77 -19.18
C TRP A 106 -0.71 7.13 -19.80
N LYS A 107 0.22 8.08 -19.63
CA LYS A 107 0.21 9.38 -20.29
C LYS A 107 1.59 9.67 -20.84
N THR A 108 1.66 10.08 -22.10
CA THR A 108 2.94 10.43 -22.71
C THR A 108 3.31 11.88 -22.32
N ASP A 109 4.01 12.04 -21.21
CA ASP A 109 4.60 13.32 -20.75
C ASP A 109 6.12 13.11 -20.55
N PRO A 110 6.98 14.06 -20.96
CA PRO A 110 8.43 13.99 -20.77
C PRO A 110 8.91 13.78 -19.32
N ASP A 111 8.16 14.20 -18.30
CA ASP A 111 8.59 14.11 -16.89
C ASP A 111 7.93 12.96 -16.10
N ASN A 112 6.77 12.47 -16.55
CA ASN A 112 6.06 11.37 -15.89
C ASN A 112 5.19 10.60 -16.88
N CYS A 113 5.50 9.32 -17.09
CA CYS A 113 4.77 8.52 -18.07
C CYS A 113 3.41 7.97 -17.58
N SER A 114 3.02 8.23 -16.33
CA SER A 114 1.74 7.76 -15.78
C SER A 114 1.06 8.77 -14.87
N GLU A 115 -0.25 8.93 -15.01
CA GLU A 115 -1.06 9.67 -14.05
C GLU A 115 -1.63 8.72 -13.00
N ILE A 116 -1.58 9.14 -11.74
CA ILE A 116 -2.14 8.42 -10.59
C ILE A 116 -3.42 9.12 -10.15
N SER A 117 -4.51 8.37 -10.02
CA SER A 117 -5.74 8.82 -9.37
C SER A 117 -6.01 7.99 -8.13
N THR A 118 -6.21 8.65 -6.99
CA THR A 118 -6.44 8.01 -5.69
C THR A 118 -7.88 8.22 -5.26
N PHE A 119 -8.48 7.16 -4.72
CA PHE A 119 -9.87 7.12 -4.29
C PHE A 119 -9.94 6.50 -2.89
N ILE A 120 -10.82 7.04 -2.06
CA ILE A 120 -11.17 6.48 -0.75
C ILE A 120 -12.63 6.04 -0.82
N LEU A 121 -12.92 4.84 -0.31
CA LEU A 121 -14.28 4.36 -0.14
C LEU A 121 -14.89 5.03 1.09
N PHE A 122 -15.95 5.80 0.88
CA PHE A 122 -16.65 6.53 1.93
C PHE A 122 -18.14 6.30 1.78
N ALA A 123 -18.80 5.78 2.84
CA ALA A 123 -20.24 5.50 2.85
C ALA A 123 -20.74 4.64 1.66
N GLY A 124 -19.90 3.73 1.15
CA GLY A 124 -20.23 2.85 0.03
C GLY A 124 -19.85 3.39 -1.35
N ASP A 125 -19.42 4.64 -1.45
CA ASP A 125 -19.05 5.29 -2.71
C ASP A 125 -17.56 5.65 -2.78
N TRP A 126 -16.97 5.52 -3.97
CA TRP A 126 -15.58 5.90 -4.22
C TRP A 126 -15.46 7.41 -4.45
N ARG A 127 -14.77 8.10 -3.55
CA ARG A 127 -14.47 9.53 -3.68
C ARG A 127 -13.04 9.72 -4.19
N LYS A 128 -12.86 10.39 -5.33
CA LYS A 128 -11.54 10.81 -5.82
C LYS A 128 -10.95 11.87 -4.89
N VAL A 129 -9.69 11.72 -4.50
CA VAL A 129 -8.98 12.62 -3.57
C VAL A 129 -7.70 13.17 -4.18
N ASP A 130 -7.33 14.40 -3.77
CA ASP A 130 -6.02 15.00 -4.07
C ASP A 130 -5.07 14.66 -2.92
N GLU A 131 -4.06 13.81 -3.18
CA GLU A 131 -3.17 13.32 -2.12
C GLU A 131 -2.42 14.43 -1.37
N LYS A 132 -2.19 15.58 -2.01
CA LYS A 132 -1.49 16.69 -1.39
C LYS A 132 -2.37 17.50 -0.46
N LYS A 133 -3.70 17.46 -0.63
CA LYS A 133 -4.66 18.32 0.08
C LYS A 133 -5.57 17.56 1.04
N ASP A 134 -5.85 16.29 0.76
CA ASP A 134 -6.81 15.51 1.53
C ASP A 134 -6.23 15.07 2.87
N ASN A 135 -6.82 15.57 3.97
CA ASN A 135 -6.34 15.29 5.31
C ASN A 135 -6.65 13.86 5.76
N ASP A 136 -7.77 13.28 5.30
CA ASP A 136 -8.17 11.92 5.66
C ASP A 136 -7.21 10.91 5.01
N LEU A 137 -6.88 11.10 3.73
CA LEU A 137 -5.86 10.29 3.06
C LEU A 137 -4.52 10.38 3.79
N LYS A 138 -4.07 11.59 4.16
CA LYS A 138 -2.79 11.76 4.88
C LYS A 138 -2.81 11.07 6.24
N ARG A 139 -3.95 11.06 6.94
CA ARG A 139 -4.09 10.35 8.20
C ARG A 139 -3.97 8.84 7.97
N LEU A 140 -4.68 8.29 7.00
CA LEU A 140 -4.60 6.88 6.64
C LEU A 140 -3.19 6.47 6.19
N GLN A 141 -2.54 7.28 5.36
CA GLN A 141 -1.20 6.99 4.84
C GLN A 141 -0.12 6.90 5.92
N LYS A 142 -0.28 7.63 7.05
CA LYS A 142 0.64 7.54 8.20
C LYS A 142 0.56 6.20 8.90
N GLU A 143 -0.59 5.56 8.86
CA GLU A 143 -0.85 4.27 9.50
C GLU A 143 -0.51 3.09 8.58
N PHE A 144 -0.12 3.34 7.33
CA PHE A 144 0.24 2.26 6.43
C PHE A 144 1.49 1.52 6.92
N PRO A 145 1.49 0.17 6.92
CA PRO A 145 2.67 -0.59 7.26
C PRO A 145 3.82 -0.27 6.30
N GLU A 146 4.95 0.18 6.84
CA GLU A 146 6.16 0.43 6.06
C GLU A 146 6.71 -0.86 5.46
N THR A 147 7.06 -0.83 4.18
CA THR A 147 7.68 -1.96 3.50
C THR A 147 9.15 -2.11 3.93
N ILE A 148 9.51 -3.28 4.49
CA ILE A 148 10.90 -3.64 4.78
C ILE A 148 11.27 -4.85 3.92
N TRP A 149 12.20 -4.64 2.99
CA TRP A 149 12.69 -5.71 2.11
C TRP A 149 13.88 -6.45 2.73
N ILE A 150 13.67 -7.74 3.03
CA ILE A 150 14.75 -8.67 3.37
C ILE A 150 14.92 -9.61 2.19
N ARG A 151 15.96 -9.41 1.38
CA ARG A 151 16.19 -10.25 0.19
C ARG A 151 17.15 -11.37 0.54
N GLY A 152 16.98 -12.55 -0.06
CA GLY A 152 17.87 -13.69 0.18
C GLY A 152 19.35 -13.45 -0.20
N MET A 153 19.65 -12.39 -0.96
CA MET A 153 21.02 -11.97 -1.32
C MET A 153 21.38 -10.56 -0.81
N THR A 154 20.67 -10.00 0.18
CA THR A 154 21.18 -8.78 0.83
C THR A 154 22.51 -9.10 1.49
N THR A 155 23.50 -8.23 1.29
CA THR A 155 24.77 -8.38 2.00
C THR A 155 24.55 -8.29 3.51
N SER A 156 25.41 -8.91 4.31
CA SER A 156 25.37 -8.76 5.77
C SER A 156 25.40 -7.28 6.18
N GLN A 157 26.11 -6.44 5.41
CA GLN A 157 26.23 -5.01 5.66
C GLN A 157 24.91 -4.26 5.42
N GLU A 158 24.21 -4.53 4.31
CA GLU A 158 22.91 -3.93 4.03
C GLU A 158 21.86 -4.33 5.08
N THR A 159 21.88 -5.61 5.47
CA THR A 159 20.97 -6.14 6.50
C THR A 159 21.19 -5.41 7.83
N VAL A 160 22.44 -5.26 8.26
CA VAL A 160 22.81 -4.51 9.47
C VAL A 160 22.41 -3.04 9.37
N ASN A 161 22.57 -2.40 8.22
CA ASN A 161 22.18 -1.01 8.03
C ASN A 161 20.66 -0.83 8.12
N ASN A 162 19.88 -1.74 7.52
CA ASN A 162 18.41 -1.71 7.63
C ASN A 162 17.96 -1.92 9.08
N LEU A 163 18.56 -2.89 9.79
CA LEU A 163 18.31 -3.13 11.21
C LEU A 163 18.64 -1.90 12.07
N LYS A 164 19.78 -1.24 11.84
CA LYS A 164 20.15 -0.02 12.57
C LYS A 164 19.12 1.09 12.38
N LYS A 165 18.66 1.31 11.14
CA LYS A 165 17.61 2.32 10.85
C LYS A 165 16.32 2.00 11.59
N LEU A 166 15.90 0.74 11.58
CA LEU A 166 14.73 0.25 12.32
C LEU A 166 14.85 0.50 13.82
N VAL A 167 15.95 0.07 14.44
CA VAL A 167 16.19 0.26 15.87
C VAL A 167 16.23 1.75 16.23
N GLN A 168 16.94 2.57 15.43
CA GLN A 168 16.97 4.02 15.64
C GLN A 168 15.58 4.63 15.59
N LYS A 169 14.76 4.24 14.61
CA LYS A 169 13.38 4.73 14.48
C LYS A 169 12.54 4.38 15.71
N VAL A 170 12.60 3.12 16.17
CA VAL A 170 11.87 2.67 17.38
C VAL A 170 12.32 3.43 18.62
N VAL A 171 13.64 3.59 18.82
CA VAL A 171 14.19 4.33 19.95
C VAL A 171 13.76 5.80 19.91
N LEU A 172 13.86 6.47 18.75
CA LEU A 172 13.45 7.86 18.60
C LEU A 172 11.96 8.05 18.85
N GLN A 173 11.12 7.12 18.41
CA GLN A 173 9.69 7.17 18.71
C GLN A 173 9.44 7.07 20.22
N SER A 174 10.07 6.09 20.88
CA SER A 174 9.92 5.91 22.34
C SER A 174 10.40 7.12 23.16
N LEU A 175 11.36 7.89 22.63
CA LEU A 175 11.84 9.11 23.28
C LEU A 175 10.87 10.28 23.09
N LYS A 176 10.25 10.42 21.91
CA LYS A 176 9.21 11.44 21.67
C LYS A 176 7.98 11.20 22.53
N ASP A 177 7.52 9.94 22.57
CA ASP A 177 6.37 9.56 23.38
C ASP A 177 6.62 9.90 24.86
N LYS A 178 7.85 9.73 25.36
CA LYS A 178 8.23 10.12 26.73
C LYS A 178 8.28 11.63 26.96
N GLN A 179 8.62 12.45 25.96
CA GLN A 179 8.66 13.92 26.13
C GLN A 179 7.25 14.51 26.29
N GLU A 180 6.26 13.97 25.57
CA GLU A 180 4.85 14.40 25.70
C GLU A 180 4.29 14.17 27.12
N TYR A 181 4.73 13.13 27.83
CA TYR A 181 4.34 12.89 29.23
C TYR A 181 4.88 13.94 30.22
N PHE A 182 5.98 14.64 29.91
CA PHE A 182 6.54 15.67 30.78
C PHE A 182 5.96 17.06 30.52
N GLU A 183 5.40 17.32 29.33
CA GLU A 183 4.79 18.61 28.98
C GLU A 183 3.30 18.69 29.33
N ALA A 184 2.65 17.55 29.62
CA ALA A 184 1.24 17.45 29.97
C ALA A 184 0.94 17.39 31.49
N GLY A 185 1.95 17.53 32.35
CA GLY A 185 1.83 17.56 33.82
C GLY A 185 2.20 18.91 34.42
#